data_AF-F1B0A2-F1
#
_entry.id   AF-F1B0A2-F1
#
_cell.length_a   1.000
_cell.length_b   1.000
_cell.length_c   1.000
_cell.angle_alpha   90.00
_cell.angle_beta   90.00
_cell.angle_gamma   90.00
#
_symmetry.space_group_name_H-M   'P 1'
#
loop_
_entity.id
_entity.type
_entity.pdbx_description
1 polymer ?
#
loop_
_entity_poly.entity_id
_entity_poly.type
_entity_poly.pdbx_seq_one_letter_code
_entity_poly.pdbx_strand_id
1 'polypeptide(L)'
;NNSAMLNNCVVVNPPLRYIKFRDPRQLTELNERWPQLKYTDSDGTDRQPLWRREFLKHGSCGINRYKQPAYFDLAMNLKDKFDLLGTLRNHGITPGSTYQLDDIEKAVMTVSMKVPSLKCIEKPPGNV
;
A
#
# COMPACT_ATOMS: atom_id res chain seq x y z
N ASN A 1 2.92 -9.54 20.51
CA ASN A 1 1.98 -10.14 19.54
C ASN A 1 2.80 -10.67 18.36
N ASN A 2 3.16 -11.95 18.35
CA ASN A 2 4.09 -12.55 17.37
C ASN A 2 3.36 -13.04 16.12
N SER A 3 2.50 -12.21 15.53
CA SER A 3 1.85 -12.55 14.26
C SER A 3 2.86 -12.36 13.13
N ALA A 4 3.38 -13.45 12.57
CA ALA A 4 4.19 -13.40 11.36
C ALA A 4 3.30 -13.02 10.17
N MET A 5 3.71 -12.02 9.38
CA MET A 5 3.01 -11.65 8.15
C MET A 5 3.11 -12.80 7.14
N LEU A 6 1.96 -13.32 6.70
CA LEU A 6 1.91 -14.33 5.65
C LEU A 6 2.52 -13.78 4.36
N ASN A 7 3.42 -14.57 3.77
CA ASN A 7 4.11 -14.23 2.53
C ASN A 7 4.50 -15.52 1.79
N ASN A 8 4.62 -15.43 0.46
CA ASN A 8 5.04 -16.51 -0.42
C ASN A 8 4.22 -17.80 -0.25
N CYS A 9 2.90 -17.69 -0.15
CA CYS A 9 2.00 -18.83 0.11
C CYS A 9 1.79 -19.75 -1.11
N VAL A 10 2.83 -19.95 -1.92
CA VAL A 10 2.76 -20.64 -3.21
C VAL A 10 2.74 -22.16 -2.99
N VAL A 11 1.53 -22.69 -2.80
CA VAL A 11 1.23 -24.12 -2.96
C VAL A 11 0.02 -24.25 -3.90
N VAL A 12 0.16 -23.79 -5.15
CA VAL A 12 -0.88 -23.94 -6.17
C VAL A 12 -0.30 -24.60 -7.41
N ASN A 13 -1.00 -25.61 -7.93
CA ASN A 13 -0.72 -26.28 -9.20
C ASN A 13 -1.92 -26.00 -10.14
N PRO A 14 -1.75 -25.21 -11.23
CA PRO A 14 -0.50 -24.64 -11.74
C PRO A 14 0.03 -23.45 -10.90
N PRO A 15 1.33 -23.10 -11.04
CA PRO A 15 1.94 -21.98 -10.33
C PRO A 15 1.20 -20.66 -10.58
N LEU A 16 1.05 -19.86 -9.51
CA LEU A 16 0.45 -18.53 -9.60
C LEU A 16 1.29 -17.64 -10.52
N ARG A 17 0.64 -16.98 -11.47
CA ARG A 17 1.26 -16.02 -12.39
C ARG A 17 0.64 -14.64 -12.23
N TYR A 18 1.47 -13.61 -12.34
CA TYR A 18 1.03 -12.23 -12.43
C TYR A 18 0.63 -11.91 -13.88
N ILE A 19 -0.56 -11.36 -14.07
CA ILE A 19 -1.07 -10.92 -15.37
C ILE A 19 -0.82 -9.42 -15.47
N LYS A 20 0.01 -8.98 -16.42
CA LYS A 20 0.33 -7.57 -16.58
C LYS A 20 -0.93 -6.76 -16.95
N PHE A 21 -1.18 -5.64 -16.26
CA PHE A 21 -2.24 -4.70 -16.63
C PHE A 21 -1.87 -4.02 -17.95
N ARG A 22 -2.82 -3.91 -18.87
CA ARG A 22 -2.62 -3.28 -20.19
C ARG A 22 -3.65 -2.20 -20.49
N ASP A 23 -4.77 -2.21 -19.79
CA ASP A 23 -5.79 -1.18 -19.91
C ASP A 23 -5.20 0.15 -19.39
N PRO A 24 -5.14 1.20 -20.23
CA PRO A 24 -4.64 2.51 -19.81
C PRO A 24 -5.37 3.07 -18.58
N ARG A 25 -6.67 2.81 -18.45
CA ARG A 25 -7.46 3.26 -17.31
C ARG A 25 -6.98 2.61 -16.02
N GLN A 26 -6.81 1.28 -16.02
CA GLN A 26 -6.31 0.55 -14.85
C GLN A 26 -4.89 1.00 -14.47
N LEU A 27 -4.05 1.26 -15.47
CA LEU A 27 -2.70 1.77 -15.26
C LEU A 27 -2.71 3.16 -14.59
N THR A 28 -3.56 4.08 -15.07
CA THR A 28 -3.74 5.39 -14.45
C THR A 28 -4.26 5.28 -13.03
N GLU A 29 -5.34 4.53 -12.80
CA GLU A 29 -5.96 4.37 -11.47
C GLU A 29 -4.97 3.78 -10.44
N LEU A 30 -4.17 2.78 -10.86
CA LEU A 30 -3.13 2.17 -10.03
C LEU A 30 -1.93 3.10 -9.80
N ASN A 31 -1.47 3.84 -10.81
CA ASN A 31 -0.36 4.77 -10.65
C ASN A 31 -0.70 5.91 -9.67
N GLU A 32 -1.95 6.39 -9.69
CA GLU A 32 -2.41 7.41 -8.74
C GLU A 32 -2.47 6.91 -7.28
N ARG A 33 -2.88 5.66 -7.07
CA ARG A 33 -3.16 5.11 -5.73
C ARG A 33 -2.01 4.29 -5.15
N TRP A 34 -1.21 3.68 -6.02
CA TRP A 34 -0.10 2.79 -5.67
C TRP A 34 1.13 3.02 -6.58
N PRO A 35 1.72 4.24 -6.53
CA PRO A 35 2.85 4.60 -7.37
C PRO A 35 4.10 3.77 -7.05
N GLN A 36 4.94 3.60 -8.07
CA GLN A 36 6.13 2.73 -8.00
C GLN A 36 7.41 3.56 -7.83
N LEU A 37 7.51 4.30 -6.73
CA LEU A 37 8.52 5.36 -6.49
C LEU A 37 10.01 4.98 -6.62
N LYS A 38 10.34 3.68 -6.75
CA LYS A 38 11.72 3.19 -6.98
C LYS A 38 12.07 3.03 -8.47
N TYR A 39 11.12 3.27 -9.36
CA TYR A 39 11.23 3.04 -10.80
C TYR A 39 10.76 4.27 -11.57
N THR A 40 11.19 4.42 -12.81
CA THR A 40 10.65 5.45 -13.71
C THR A 40 9.19 5.14 -14.05
N ASP A 41 8.43 6.13 -14.49
CA ASP A 41 7.04 5.93 -14.92
C ASP A 41 6.92 4.93 -16.08
N SER A 42 7.90 4.95 -16.99
CA SER A 42 8.00 3.98 -18.09
C SER A 42 8.22 2.56 -17.57
N ASP A 43 9.22 2.33 -16.70
CA ASP A 43 9.47 1.02 -16.11
C ASP A 43 8.29 0.56 -15.24
N GLY A 44 7.67 1.48 -14.50
CA GLY A 44 6.49 1.23 -13.70
C GLY A 44 5.33 0.70 -14.55
N THR A 45 5.05 1.38 -15.66
CA THR A 45 3.94 1.02 -16.57
C THR A 45 4.24 -0.24 -17.36
N ASP A 46 5.45 -0.35 -17.94
CA ASP A 46 5.82 -1.44 -18.84
C ASP A 46 6.13 -2.73 -18.09
N ARG A 47 6.83 -2.67 -16.95
CA ARG A 47 7.31 -3.86 -16.23
C ARG A 47 6.49 -4.19 -15.00
N GLN A 48 5.86 -3.17 -14.39
CA GLN A 48 5.03 -3.30 -13.17
C GLN A 48 5.76 -4.04 -12.02
N PRO A 49 7.04 -3.72 -11.75
CA PRO A 49 7.88 -4.51 -10.85
C PRO A 49 7.38 -4.54 -9.41
N LEU A 50 6.83 -3.43 -8.90
CA LEU A 50 6.27 -3.37 -7.54
C LEU A 50 5.02 -4.23 -7.47
N TRP A 51 4.02 -3.96 -8.32
CA TRP A 51 2.73 -4.65 -8.30
C TRP A 51 2.88 -6.16 -8.48
N ARG A 52 3.74 -6.59 -9.42
CA ARG A 52 4.08 -8.01 -9.59
C ARG A 52 4.62 -8.64 -8.31
N ARG A 53 5.59 -7.98 -7.66
CA ARG A 53 6.20 -8.50 -6.43
C ARG A 53 5.19 -8.57 -5.29
N GLU A 54 4.42 -7.51 -5.06
CA GLU A 54 3.45 -7.47 -3.95
C GLU A 54 2.32 -8.49 -4.16
N PHE A 55 1.83 -8.68 -5.38
CA PHE A 55 0.83 -9.70 -5.66
C PHE A 55 1.37 -11.12 -5.46
N LEU A 56 2.54 -11.45 -6.01
CA LEU A 56 3.12 -12.80 -5.87
C LEU A 56 3.51 -13.11 -4.42
N LYS A 57 4.06 -12.12 -3.70
CA LYS A 57 4.51 -12.29 -2.31
C LYS A 57 3.35 -12.30 -1.32
N HIS A 58 2.40 -11.37 -1.43
CA HIS A 58 1.33 -11.20 -0.43
C HIS A 58 -0.06 -11.56 -0.96
N GLY A 59 -0.39 -11.15 -2.19
CA GLY A 59 -1.66 -11.52 -2.83
C GLY A 59 -1.86 -13.03 -2.97
N SER A 60 -0.78 -13.80 -3.14
CA SER A 60 -0.81 -15.27 -3.18
C SER A 60 -1.44 -15.90 -1.95
N CYS A 61 -1.27 -15.30 -0.77
CA CYS A 61 -1.84 -15.78 0.49
C CYS A 61 -3.36 -15.57 0.60
N GLY A 62 -3.95 -14.72 -0.25
CA GLY A 62 -5.39 -14.46 -0.31
C GLY A 62 -6.08 -15.01 -1.57
N ILE A 63 -5.38 -15.78 -2.41
CA ILE A 63 -5.78 -16.10 -3.78
C ILE A 63 -7.08 -16.91 -3.91
N ASN A 64 -7.46 -17.61 -2.84
CA ASN A 64 -8.73 -18.36 -2.79
C ASN A 64 -9.95 -17.43 -2.74
N ARG A 65 -9.78 -16.18 -2.28
CA ARG A 65 -10.85 -15.19 -2.17
C ARG A 65 -10.68 -14.02 -3.13
N TYR A 66 -9.45 -13.54 -3.32
CA TYR A 66 -9.16 -12.37 -4.14
C TYR A 66 -8.19 -12.76 -5.25
N LYS A 67 -8.72 -12.99 -6.46
CA LYS A 67 -7.90 -13.09 -7.68
C LYS A 67 -7.25 -11.73 -7.97
N GLN A 68 -6.27 -11.70 -8.88
CA GLN A 68 -5.45 -10.51 -9.10
C GLN A 68 -6.25 -9.20 -9.26
N PRO A 69 -7.28 -9.11 -10.12
CA PRO A 69 -8.07 -7.87 -10.24
C PRO A 69 -8.68 -7.46 -8.89
N ALA A 70 -9.41 -8.37 -8.25
CA ALA A 70 -10.05 -8.14 -6.95
C ALA A 70 -9.05 -7.78 -5.82
N TYR A 71 -7.82 -8.30 -5.86
CA TYR A 71 -6.77 -7.93 -4.91
C TYR A 71 -6.38 -6.46 -5.04
N PHE A 72 -6.14 -6.00 -6.28
CA PHE A 72 -5.77 -4.60 -6.54
C PHE A 72 -6.96 -3.66 -6.34
N ASP A 73 -8.17 -4.05 -6.76
CA ASP A 73 -9.39 -3.28 -6.54
C ASP A 73 -9.66 -3.08 -5.05
N LEU A 74 -9.50 -4.12 -4.25
CA LEU A 74 -9.64 -4.02 -2.79
C LEU A 74 -8.63 -3.04 -2.20
N ALA A 75 -7.36 -3.08 -2.63
CA ALA A 75 -6.33 -2.16 -2.16
C ALA A 75 -6.66 -0.70 -2.53
N MET A 76 -7.08 -0.46 -3.77
CA MET A 76 -7.49 0.88 -4.24
C MET A 76 -8.71 1.41 -3.47
N ASN A 77 -9.73 0.58 -3.28
CA ASN A 77 -10.92 0.95 -2.50
C ASN A 77 -10.59 1.25 -1.03
N LEU A 78 -9.66 0.50 -0.44
CA LEU A 78 -9.19 0.78 0.92
C LEU A 78 -8.39 2.08 0.99
N LYS A 79 -7.55 2.38 0.00
CA LYS A 79 -6.90 3.69 -0.09
C LYS A 79 -7.98 4.78 -0.09
N ASP A 80 -8.92 4.72 -1.01
CA ASP A 80 -9.89 5.80 -1.24
C ASP A 80 -10.84 6.00 -0.06
N LYS A 81 -11.01 4.97 0.79
CA LYS A 81 -11.76 5.07 2.05
C LYS A 81 -11.08 5.95 3.11
N PHE A 82 -9.75 6.06 3.10
CA PHE A 82 -9.00 6.74 4.16
C PHE A 82 -8.16 7.89 3.59
N ASP A 83 -8.68 9.12 3.64
CA ASP A 83 -7.87 10.32 3.46
C ASP A 83 -7.07 10.63 4.72
N LEU A 84 -5.96 9.91 4.91
CA LEU A 84 -5.09 10.09 6.07
C LEU A 84 -4.46 11.49 6.11
N LEU A 85 -4.12 12.08 4.96
CA LEU A 85 -3.51 13.41 4.93
C LEU A 85 -4.51 14.50 5.34
N GLY A 86 -5.73 14.45 4.81
CA GLY A 86 -6.80 15.35 5.22
C GLY A 86 -7.16 15.16 6.70
N THR A 87 -7.26 13.92 7.17
CA THR A 87 -7.51 13.60 8.58
C THR A 87 -6.44 14.20 9.49
N LEU A 88 -5.15 14.00 9.18
CA LEU A 88 -4.05 14.56 9.97
C LEU A 88 -4.09 16.10 9.96
N ARG A 89 -4.32 16.73 8.81
CA ARG A 89 -4.43 18.20 8.69
C ARG A 89 -5.56 18.77 9.54
N ASN A 90 -6.72 18.12 9.56
CA ASN A 90 -7.86 18.54 10.39
C ASN A 90 -7.55 18.47 11.89
N HIS A 91 -6.57 17.67 12.29
CA HIS A 91 -6.05 17.59 13.64
C HIS A 91 -4.79 18.44 13.87
N GLY A 92 -4.46 19.37 12.96
CA GLY A 92 -3.29 20.24 13.07
C GLY A 92 -1.95 19.54 12.79
N ILE A 93 -1.99 18.32 12.24
CA ILE A 93 -0.79 17.54 11.90
C ILE A 93 -0.51 17.68 10.41
N THR A 94 0.49 18.49 10.09
CA THR A 94 0.97 18.70 8.71
C THR A 94 2.40 18.19 8.51
N PRO A 95 2.75 17.70 7.30
CA PRO A 95 4.14 17.37 6.98
C PRO A 95 5.11 18.52 7.25
N GLY A 96 6.32 18.23 7.73
CA GLY A 96 7.38 19.23 7.98
C GLY A 96 7.61 19.60 9.45
N SER A 97 6.86 19.01 10.39
CA SER A 97 7.02 19.25 11.83
C SER A 97 7.05 17.94 12.62
N THR A 98 7.37 18.04 13.91
CA THR A 98 7.42 16.91 14.85
C THR A 98 6.15 16.90 15.70
N TYR A 99 5.61 15.69 15.93
CA TYR A 99 4.40 15.47 16.72
C TYR A 99 4.61 14.29 17.65
N GLN A 100 3.82 14.24 18.73
CA GLN A 100 3.77 13.07 19.58
C GLN A 100 3.10 11.91 18.83
N LEU A 101 3.61 10.71 19.05
CA LEU A 101 3.09 9.50 18.41
C LEU A 101 1.59 9.32 18.72
N ASP A 102 1.22 9.57 19.97
CA ASP A 102 -0.14 9.49 20.51
C ASP A 102 -1.12 10.41 19.77
N ASP A 103 -0.67 11.59 19.32
CA ASP A 103 -1.52 12.54 18.59
C ASP A 103 -1.82 12.03 17.18
N ILE A 104 -0.81 11.44 16.53
CA ILE A 104 -0.97 10.80 15.21
C ILE A 104 -1.92 9.60 15.32
N GLU A 105 -1.74 8.75 16.34
CA GLU A 105 -2.61 7.60 16.56
C GLU A 105 -4.06 8.01 16.80
N LYS A 106 -4.30 9.01 17.67
CA LYS A 106 -5.65 9.52 17.96
C LYS A 106 -6.31 10.10 16.71
N ALA A 107 -5.58 10.90 15.93
CA ALA A 107 -6.09 11.48 14.70
C ALA A 107 -6.52 10.40 13.70
N VAL A 108 -5.67 9.41 13.43
CA VAL A 108 -5.98 8.32 12.50
C VAL A 108 -7.12 7.43 13.03
N MET A 109 -7.19 7.21 14.34
CA MET A 109 -8.24 6.39 14.98
C MET A 109 -9.65 6.95 14.73
N THR A 110 -9.80 8.26 14.51
CA THR A 110 -11.10 8.88 14.19
C THR A 110 -11.72 8.32 12.91
N VAL A 111 -10.90 7.90 11.93
CA VAL A 111 -11.36 7.37 10.65
C VAL A 111 -11.20 5.85 10.55
N SER A 112 -10.16 5.27 11.16
CA SER A 112 -9.91 3.82 11.12
C SER A 112 -10.75 3.04 12.15
N MET A 113 -11.34 3.71 13.15
CA MET A 113 -12.06 3.12 14.30
C MET A 113 -11.24 2.14 15.15
N LYS A 114 -9.94 2.03 14.88
CA LYS A 114 -8.99 1.12 15.52
C LYS A 114 -7.63 1.80 15.60
N VAL A 115 -6.87 1.50 16.63
CA VAL A 115 -5.49 2.01 16.78
C VAL A 115 -4.65 1.57 15.58
N PRO A 116 -4.05 2.50 14.82
CA PRO A 116 -3.21 2.15 13.68
C PRO A 116 -1.87 1.56 14.14
N SER A 117 -1.20 0.81 13.26
CA SER A 117 0.21 0.46 13.45
C SER A 117 1.08 1.51 12.75
N LEU A 118 1.66 2.42 13.53
CA LEU A 118 2.61 3.40 13.00
C LEU A 118 3.98 2.75 12.79
N LYS A 119 4.65 3.09 11.68
CA LYS A 119 5.99 2.64 11.33
C LYS A 119 6.88 3.85 11.07
N CYS A 120 7.91 4.02 11.89
CA CYS A 120 8.87 5.11 11.77
C CYS A 120 10.15 4.63 11.07
N ILE A 121 10.80 5.55 10.37
CA ILE A 121 12.18 5.40 9.90
C ILE A 121 13.00 6.50 10.56
N GLU A 122 14.22 6.19 10.98
CA GLU A 122 15.13 7.22 11.45
C GLU A 122 15.52 8.12 10.28
N LYS A 123 15.53 9.43 10.51
CA LYS A 123 16.00 10.38 9.50
C LYS A 123 17.48 10.08 9.25
N PRO A 124 17.90 9.74 8.01
CA PRO A 124 19.31 9.59 7.72
C PRO A 124 20.04 10.89 8.06
N PRO A 125 21.23 10.83 8.67
CA PRO A 125 22.02 12.03 8.89
C PRO A 125 22.31 12.70 7.53
N GLY A 126 21.95 13.98 7.38
CA GLY A 126 22.57 14.84 6.36
C GLY A 126 21.76 15.39 5.19
N ASN A 127 20.42 15.35 5.17
CA ASN A 127 19.66 16.12 4.15
C ASN A 127 18.77 17.19 4.82
N VAL A 128 19.29 18.42 4.80
CA VAL A 128 18.54 19.69 4.84
C VAL A 128 18.12 20.05 3.42
#